data_AF-A0A9P5JSG4-F1
#
_entry.id   AF-A0A9P5JSG4-F1
#
_cell.length_a   1.000
_cell.length_b   1.000
_cell.length_c   1.000
_cell.angle_alpha   90.00
_cell.angle_beta   90.00
_cell.angle_gamma   90.00
#
_symmetry.space_group_name_H-M   'P 1'
#
loop_
_entity.id
_entity.type
_entity.pdbx_description
1 polymer ?
#
loop_
_entity_poly.entity_id
_entity_poly.type
_entity_poly.pdbx_seq_one_letter_code
_entity_poly.pdbx_strand_id
1 'polypeptide(L)'
;MADFLEDDESCPMNEHRFGHQEWDRLEETFINAGYREGITAGKEEALQEGFDGGFAEHGAPIGREIGLLRGTAAGLLIYLQSPSSMTPSGATPADEDTRQRQRRDAQAIVTGLAALPLVDLLPPDAEALEHAKEHAESDGRDGASKSATTEGEEAKAKWEAAKSGMEGLKSRLNALLGEVGLEIRV
;
A
#
# COMPACT_ATOMS: atom_id res chain seq x y z
N MET A 1 6.91 6.68 93.06
CA MET A 1 6.75 8.05 92.55
C MET A 1 7.24 8.01 91.11
N ALA A 2 6.30 8.19 90.18
CA ALA A 2 6.37 8.25 88.70
C ALA A 2 7.00 7.05 87.95
N ASP A 3 6.35 6.40 86.96
CA ASP A 3 5.89 6.89 85.62
C ASP A 3 7.08 7.35 84.74
N PHE A 4 7.21 7.13 83.42
CA PHE A 4 6.35 6.60 82.35
C PHE A 4 7.05 6.97 81.02
N LEU A 5 7.11 6.01 80.06
CA LEU A 5 7.24 6.11 78.58
C LEU A 5 8.36 6.98 77.95
N GLU A 6 9.22 6.36 77.13
CA GLU A 6 9.26 6.44 75.64
C GLU A 6 9.58 7.83 75.10
N ASP A 7 10.68 7.96 74.36
CA ASP A 7 10.61 8.53 73.02
C ASP A 7 11.85 8.10 72.21
N ASP A 8 11.55 7.27 71.23
CA ASP A 8 12.40 6.77 70.15
C ASP A 8 12.58 7.91 69.13
N GLU A 9 13.49 8.85 69.37
CA GLU A 9 13.84 9.86 68.36
C GLU A 9 14.95 9.33 67.44
N SER A 10 14.57 8.39 66.57
CA SER A 10 15.26 8.19 65.31
C SER A 10 15.18 9.49 64.49
N CYS A 11 16.30 10.20 64.31
CA CYS A 11 16.34 11.46 63.56
C CYS A 11 15.82 11.28 62.11
N PRO A 12 14.80 12.04 61.65
CA PRO A 12 14.17 11.89 60.33
C PRO A 12 14.97 12.55 59.18
N MET A 13 16.29 12.69 59.33
CA MET A 13 17.14 13.41 58.36
C MET A 13 17.52 12.57 57.13
N ASN A 14 17.22 11.26 57.16
CA ASN A 14 17.57 10.33 56.09
C ASN A 14 16.44 10.22 55.06
N GLU A 15 15.19 10.24 55.51
CA GLU A 15 13.99 10.02 54.70
C GLU A 15 13.75 11.16 53.69
N HIS A 16 14.04 12.40 54.07
CA HIS A 16 13.93 13.55 53.16
C HIS A 16 14.99 13.57 52.05
N ARG A 17 16.21 13.07 52.32
CA ARG A 17 17.29 12.99 51.32
C ARG A 17 17.08 11.85 50.33
N PHE A 18 16.60 10.70 50.81
CA PHE A 18 16.18 9.62 49.93
C PHE A 18 14.97 10.03 49.09
N GLY A 19 13.99 10.72 49.68
CA GLY A 19 12.86 11.27 48.94
C GLY A 19 13.31 12.16 47.77
N HIS A 20 14.19 13.15 48.01
CA HIS A 20 14.67 14.02 46.93
C HIS A 20 15.42 13.27 45.84
N GLN A 21 16.28 12.30 46.18
CA GLN A 21 17.00 11.52 45.17
C GLN A 21 16.08 10.63 44.33
N GLU A 22 15.06 10.02 44.94
CA GLU A 22 14.06 9.26 44.19
C GLU A 22 13.17 10.19 43.34
N TRP A 23 12.87 11.40 43.82
CA TRP A 23 12.16 12.42 43.02
C TRP A 23 12.98 12.88 41.81
N ASP A 24 14.27 13.16 41.98
CA ASP A 24 15.15 13.58 40.90
C ASP A 24 15.31 12.48 39.83
N ARG A 25 15.45 11.21 40.27
CA ARG A 25 15.49 10.06 39.35
C ARG A 25 14.17 9.86 38.61
N LEU A 26 13.06 10.02 39.31
CA LEU A 26 11.73 9.90 38.72
C LEU A 26 11.50 10.99 37.68
N GLU A 27 11.90 12.24 37.99
CA GLU A 27 11.84 13.37 37.06
C GLU A 27 12.71 13.12 35.81
N GLU A 28 13.96 12.71 35.98
CA GLU A 28 14.84 12.38 34.85
C GLU A 28 14.25 11.26 33.98
N THR A 29 13.65 10.25 34.61
CA THR A 29 12.99 9.15 33.89
C THR A 29 11.78 9.65 33.11
N PHE A 30 10.94 10.51 33.70
CA PHE A 30 9.77 11.08 33.01
C PHE A 30 10.17 12.03 31.88
N ILE A 31 11.20 12.86 32.05
CA ILE A 31 11.69 13.75 30.99
C ILE A 31 12.24 12.94 29.81
N ASN A 32 13.08 11.93 30.09
CA ASN A 32 13.66 11.09 29.05
C ASN A 32 12.61 10.22 28.35
N ALA A 33 11.64 9.69 29.11
CA ALA A 33 10.51 8.94 28.56
C ALA A 33 9.63 9.85 27.70
N GLY A 34 9.22 11.01 28.20
CA GLY A 34 8.40 11.98 27.47
C GLY A 34 9.07 12.53 26.21
N TYR A 35 10.38 12.76 26.24
CA TYR A 35 11.13 13.16 25.05
C TYR A 35 11.14 12.06 23.98
N ARG A 36 11.42 10.81 24.38
CA ARG A 36 11.37 9.67 23.45
C ARG A 36 9.97 9.47 22.88
N GLU A 37 8.96 9.51 23.74
CA GLU A 37 7.56 9.36 23.36
C GLU A 37 7.13 10.48 22.41
N GLY A 38 7.49 11.74 22.68
CA GLY A 38 7.21 12.86 21.79
C GLY A 38 7.87 12.73 20.41
N ILE A 39 9.12 12.26 20.36
CA ILE A 39 9.80 12.00 19.08
C ILE A 39 9.14 10.85 18.32
N THR A 40 8.77 9.76 19.01
CA THR A 40 8.08 8.64 18.39
C THR A 40 6.71 9.05 17.89
N ALA A 41 5.90 9.72 18.71
CA ALA A 41 4.58 10.20 18.36
C ALA A 41 4.61 11.15 17.16
N GLY A 42 5.55 12.11 17.12
CA GLY A 42 5.68 13.02 15.99
C GLY A 42 6.11 12.32 14.70
N LYS A 43 6.96 11.28 14.78
CA LYS A 43 7.31 10.46 13.61
C LYS A 43 6.14 9.63 13.11
N GLU A 44 5.36 9.06 14.02
CA GLU A 44 4.16 8.28 13.68
C GLU A 44 3.09 9.17 13.05
N GLU A 45 2.86 10.36 13.60
CA GLU A 45 1.91 11.34 13.07
C GLU A 45 2.28 11.77 11.64
N ALA A 46 3.54 12.16 11.41
CA ALA A 46 4.02 12.53 10.07
C ALA A 46 3.94 11.35 9.07
N LEU A 47 4.22 10.13 9.52
CA LEU A 47 4.12 8.93 8.68
C LEU A 47 2.67 8.62 8.27
N GLN A 48 1.73 8.75 9.22
CA GLN A 48 0.31 8.52 8.96
C GLN A 48 -0.24 9.56 7.97
N GLU A 49 0.11 10.83 8.14
CA GLU A 49 -0.30 11.89 7.20
C GLU A 49 0.20 11.60 5.78
N GLY A 50 1.47 11.19 5.64
CA GLY A 50 2.03 10.81 4.34
C GLY A 50 1.34 9.57 3.72
N PHE A 51 1.01 8.58 4.54
CA PHE A 51 0.26 7.40 4.08
C PHE A 51 -1.15 7.76 3.63
N ASP A 52 -1.88 8.55 4.42
CA ASP A 52 -3.26 8.96 4.13
C ASP A 52 -3.31 9.77 2.83
N GLY A 53 -2.35 10.69 2.63
CA GLY A 53 -2.17 11.42 1.38
C GLY A 53 -1.95 10.49 0.19
N GLY A 54 -0.93 9.62 0.26
CA GLY A 54 -0.62 8.68 -0.82
C GLY A 54 -1.76 7.70 -1.14
N PHE A 55 -2.47 7.24 -0.11
CA PHE A 55 -3.65 6.38 -0.27
C PHE A 55 -4.80 7.12 -0.95
N ALA A 56 -5.12 8.35 -0.52
CA ALA A 56 -6.22 9.12 -1.08
C ALA A 56 -5.96 9.56 -2.53
N GLU A 57 -4.74 10.00 -2.83
CA GLU A 57 -4.39 10.57 -4.12
C GLU A 57 -4.16 9.51 -5.21
N HIS A 58 -3.46 8.42 -4.87
CA HIS A 58 -2.97 7.45 -5.86
C HIS A 58 -3.50 6.04 -5.60
N GLY A 59 -3.40 5.56 -4.36
CA GLY A 59 -3.73 4.17 -4.01
C GLY A 59 -5.20 3.81 -4.22
N ALA A 60 -6.11 4.59 -3.67
CA ALA A 60 -7.55 4.31 -3.72
C ALA A 60 -8.14 4.45 -5.13
N PRO A 61 -7.83 5.50 -5.93
CA PRO A 61 -8.33 5.61 -7.29
C PRO A 61 -7.88 4.46 -8.21
N ILE A 62 -6.58 4.16 -8.21
CA ILE A 62 -5.99 3.11 -9.06
C ILE A 62 -6.48 1.72 -8.61
N GLY A 63 -6.50 1.48 -7.30
CA GLY A 63 -7.01 0.23 -6.73
C GLY A 63 -8.47 -0.02 -7.09
N ARG A 64 -9.30 1.04 -7.08
CA ARG A 64 -10.71 0.96 -7.49
C ARG A 64 -10.85 0.60 -8.98
N GLU A 65 -10.07 1.24 -9.86
CA GLU A 65 -10.13 0.97 -11.30
C GLU A 65 -9.75 -0.48 -11.62
N ILE A 66 -8.63 -0.97 -11.10
CA ILE A 66 -8.18 -2.35 -11.30
C ILE A 66 -9.18 -3.34 -10.69
N GLY A 67 -9.71 -3.04 -9.50
CA GLY A 67 -10.72 -3.86 -8.85
C GLY A 67 -11.97 -4.02 -9.72
N LEU A 68 -12.41 -2.93 -10.35
CA LEU A 68 -13.57 -2.93 -11.24
C LEU A 68 -13.30 -3.72 -12.53
N LEU A 69 -12.12 -3.56 -13.13
CA LEU A 69 -11.69 -4.33 -14.30
C LEU A 69 -11.64 -5.83 -14.00
N ARG A 70 -11.01 -6.22 -12.88
CA ARG A 70 -10.92 -7.61 -12.44
C ARG A 70 -12.30 -8.21 -12.15
N GLY A 71 -13.16 -7.47 -11.45
CA GLY A 71 -14.52 -7.89 -11.15
C GLY A 71 -15.35 -8.12 -12.42
N THR A 72 -15.26 -7.18 -13.37
CA THR A 72 -15.98 -7.28 -14.65
C THR A 72 -15.48 -8.45 -15.49
N ALA A 73 -14.17 -8.62 -15.61
CA ALA A 73 -13.58 -9.73 -16.35
C ALA A 73 -13.93 -11.10 -15.73
N ALA A 74 -13.92 -11.19 -14.39
CA ALA A 74 -14.32 -12.41 -13.68
C ALA A 74 -15.82 -12.71 -13.86
N GLY A 75 -16.68 -11.69 -13.75
CA GLY A 75 -18.12 -11.82 -14.01
C GLY A 75 -18.42 -12.27 -15.43
N LEU A 76 -17.72 -11.71 -16.42
CA LEU A 76 -17.83 -12.09 -17.82
C LEU A 76 -17.38 -13.53 -18.06
N LEU A 77 -16.28 -13.96 -17.44
CA LEU A 77 -15.83 -15.34 -17.53
C LEU A 77 -16.87 -16.32 -16.96
N ILE A 78 -17.44 -16.01 -15.79
CA ILE A 78 -18.50 -16.84 -15.18
C ILE A 78 -19.75 -16.88 -16.08
N TYR A 79 -20.13 -15.73 -16.65
CA TYR A 79 -21.24 -15.64 -17.58
C TYR A 79 -21.04 -16.54 -18.80
N LEU A 80 -19.88 -16.45 -19.46
CA LEU A 80 -19.51 -17.29 -20.60
C LEU A 80 -19.32 -18.77 -20.24
N GLN A 81 -19.11 -19.06 -18.95
CA GLN A 81 -19.01 -20.43 -18.46
C GLN A 81 -20.37 -21.07 -18.16
N SER A 82 -21.41 -20.27 -18.00
CA SER A 82 -22.74 -20.75 -17.64
C SER A 82 -23.38 -21.52 -18.79
N PRO A 83 -23.95 -22.71 -18.54
CA PRO A 83 -24.64 -23.49 -19.57
C PRO A 83 -25.93 -22.82 -20.08
N SER A 84 -26.39 -21.76 -19.41
CA SER A 84 -27.64 -21.06 -19.72
C SER A 84 -27.44 -19.74 -20.48
N SER A 85 -26.19 -19.30 -20.72
CA SER A 85 -25.91 -18.09 -21.51
C SER A 85 -26.16 -18.39 -23.00
N MET A 86 -27.43 -18.29 -23.40
CA MET A 86 -27.92 -18.32 -24.79
C MET A 86 -27.37 -19.47 -25.66
N THR A 87 -27.82 -20.69 -25.38
CA THR A 87 -28.01 -21.68 -26.45
C THR A 87 -29.51 -21.85 -26.69
N PRO A 88 -30.09 -21.30 -27.78
CA PRO A 88 -31.31 -21.90 -28.30
C PRO A 88 -30.97 -23.36 -28.66
N SER A 89 -31.88 -24.28 -28.34
CA SER A 89 -31.79 -25.69 -28.69
C SER A 89 -31.63 -25.85 -30.21
N GLY A 90 -30.37 -25.89 -30.68
CA GLY A 90 -30.03 -25.85 -32.11
C GLY A 90 -28.64 -25.26 -32.45
N ALA A 91 -27.73 -25.14 -31.48
CA ALA A 91 -26.41 -24.53 -31.69
C ALA A 91 -25.62 -25.26 -32.78
N THR A 92 -25.17 -24.51 -33.78
CA THR A 92 -24.31 -25.04 -34.85
C THR A 92 -22.88 -25.18 -34.33
N PRO A 93 -22.04 -26.08 -34.88
CA PRO A 93 -20.63 -26.21 -34.48
C PRO A 93 -19.84 -24.89 -34.60
N ALA A 94 -20.23 -23.98 -35.49
CA ALA A 94 -19.62 -22.66 -35.64
C ALA A 94 -19.87 -21.72 -34.45
N ASP A 95 -21.03 -21.84 -33.78
CA ASP A 95 -21.39 -21.03 -32.61
C ASP A 95 -20.58 -21.47 -31.38
N GLU A 96 -20.30 -22.77 -31.26
CA GLU A 96 -19.51 -23.33 -30.16
C GLU A 96 -18.03 -22.95 -30.28
N ASP A 97 -17.47 -22.94 -31.50
CA ASP A 97 -16.10 -22.46 -31.75
C ASP A 97 -15.94 -20.98 -31.37
N THR A 98 -16.95 -20.15 -31.65
CA THR A 98 -16.95 -18.73 -31.30
C THR A 98 -17.00 -18.54 -29.79
N ARG A 99 -17.89 -19.28 -29.11
CA ARG A 99 -17.99 -19.25 -27.64
C ARG A 99 -16.70 -19.72 -26.97
N GLN A 100 -16.05 -20.75 -27.51
CA GLN A 100 -14.79 -21.25 -26.98
C GLN A 100 -13.66 -20.22 -27.10
N ARG A 101 -13.62 -19.45 -28.21
CA ARG A 101 -12.69 -18.31 -28.36
C ARG A 101 -12.95 -17.24 -27.31
N GLN A 102 -14.21 -16.81 -27.15
CA GLN A 102 -14.59 -15.80 -26.16
C GLN A 102 -14.23 -16.23 -24.73
N ARG A 103 -14.44 -17.51 -24.37
CA ARG A 103 -14.03 -18.05 -23.06
C ARG A 103 -12.52 -17.99 -22.87
N ARG A 104 -11.75 -18.39 -23.88
CA ARG A 104 -10.29 -18.36 -23.82
C ARG A 104 -9.77 -16.92 -23.70
N ASP A 105 -10.37 -15.99 -24.41
CA ASP A 105 -10.00 -14.58 -24.36
C ASP A 105 -10.35 -13.96 -23.01
N ALA A 106 -11.52 -14.25 -22.45
CA ALA A 106 -11.89 -13.83 -21.09
C ALA A 106 -10.92 -14.41 -20.04
N GLN A 107 -10.51 -15.67 -20.15
CA GLN A 107 -9.49 -16.28 -19.27
C GLN A 107 -8.14 -15.57 -19.40
N ALA A 108 -7.71 -15.23 -20.62
CA ALA A 108 -6.48 -14.52 -20.86
C ALA A 108 -6.50 -13.10 -20.26
N ILE A 109 -7.65 -12.42 -20.30
CA ILE A 109 -7.83 -11.09 -19.70
C ILE A 109 -7.78 -11.19 -18.17
N VAL A 110 -8.50 -12.15 -17.57
CA VAL A 110 -8.49 -12.35 -16.11
C VAL A 110 -7.09 -12.65 -15.58
N THR A 111 -6.37 -13.55 -16.25
CA THR A 111 -4.98 -13.89 -15.87
C THR A 111 -4.03 -12.72 -16.07
N GLY A 112 -4.17 -11.95 -17.16
CA GLY A 112 -3.38 -10.73 -17.39
C GLY A 112 -3.64 -9.65 -16.33
N LEU A 113 -4.90 -9.40 -15.98
CA LEU A 113 -5.25 -8.43 -14.93
C LEU A 113 -4.81 -8.87 -13.54
N ALA A 114 -4.78 -10.18 -13.26
CA ALA A 114 -4.29 -10.72 -12.00
C ALA A 114 -2.76 -10.63 -11.87
N ALA A 115 -2.04 -10.72 -12.99
CA ALA A 115 -0.58 -10.65 -13.02
C ALA A 115 -0.03 -9.23 -12.82
N LEU A 116 -0.85 -8.18 -12.99
CA LEU A 116 -0.47 -6.79 -12.75
C LEU A 116 -0.51 -6.48 -11.25
N PRO A 117 0.63 -6.27 -10.56
CA PRO A 117 0.61 -5.90 -9.16
C PRO A 117 0.26 -4.40 -9.04
N LEU A 118 -0.45 -4.04 -7.97
CA LEU A 118 -0.87 -2.65 -7.74
C LEU A 118 0.36 -1.71 -7.62
N VAL A 119 1.44 -2.19 -7.01
CA VAL A 119 2.67 -1.42 -6.80
C VAL A 119 3.30 -0.92 -8.10
N ASP A 120 3.19 -1.69 -9.19
CA ASP A 120 3.76 -1.31 -10.49
C ASP A 120 2.89 -0.28 -11.23
N LEU A 121 1.66 -0.04 -10.76
CA LEU A 121 0.73 0.92 -11.35
C LEU A 121 0.72 2.26 -10.61
N LEU A 122 1.29 2.31 -9.40
CA LEU A 122 1.47 3.56 -8.69
C LEU A 122 2.54 4.41 -9.37
N PRO A 123 2.34 5.74 -9.47
CA PRO A 123 3.38 6.64 -9.93
C PRO A 123 4.66 6.46 -9.10
N PRO A 124 5.84 6.52 -9.73
CA PRO A 124 7.09 6.53 -8.99
C PRO A 124 7.13 7.73 -8.06
N ASP A 125 7.56 7.50 -6.82
CA ASP A 125 7.67 8.53 -5.80
C ASP A 125 8.81 9.50 -6.15
N ALA A 126 8.44 10.67 -6.65
CA ALA A 126 9.38 11.69 -7.09
C ALA A 126 10.17 12.31 -5.92
N GLU A 127 9.55 12.43 -4.75
CA GLU A 127 10.18 12.98 -3.55
C GLU A 127 11.24 12.01 -3.01
N ALA A 128 10.93 10.71 -3.00
CA ALA A 128 11.90 9.68 -2.64
C ALA A 128 13.09 9.64 -3.61
N LEU A 129 12.85 9.82 -4.91
CA LEU A 129 13.91 9.87 -5.93
C LEU A 129 14.79 11.11 -5.81
N GLU A 130 14.20 12.28 -5.54
CA GLU A 130 14.92 13.53 -5.32
C GLU A 130 15.76 13.46 -4.05
N HIS A 131 15.21 12.97 -2.95
CA HIS A 131 15.94 12.79 -1.70
C HIS A 131 17.11 11.79 -1.86
N ALA A 132 16.90 10.66 -2.57
CA ALA A 132 17.97 9.72 -2.87
C ALA A 132 19.10 10.35 -3.70
N LYS A 133 18.74 11.24 -4.64
CA LYS A 133 19.70 12.00 -5.45
C LYS A 133 20.50 13.00 -4.62
N GLU A 134 19.86 13.73 -3.71
CA GLU A 134 20.52 14.69 -2.81
C GLU A 134 21.53 14.01 -1.88
N HIS A 135 21.22 12.83 -1.34
CA HIS A 135 22.17 12.05 -0.54
C HIS A 135 23.36 11.55 -1.37
N ALA A 136 23.12 11.09 -2.61
CA ALA A 136 24.17 10.62 -3.51
C ALA A 136 25.15 11.73 -3.91
N GLU A 137 24.68 12.98 -4.03
CA GLU A 137 25.52 14.16 -4.30
C GLU A 137 26.34 14.59 -3.07
N SER A 138 25.82 14.38 -1.85
CA SER A 138 26.53 14.72 -0.61
C SER A 138 27.70 13.77 -0.26
N ASP A 139 27.67 12.52 -0.73
CA ASP A 139 28.60 11.46 -0.31
C ASP A 139 29.89 11.34 -1.16
N GLY A 140 30.09 12.20 -2.17
CA GLY A 140 31.37 12.37 -2.89
C GLY A 140 31.98 11.12 -3.55
N ARG A 141 31.26 10.00 -3.63
CA ARG A 141 31.67 8.77 -4.31
C ARG A 141 30.99 8.71 -5.67
N ASP A 142 31.75 8.96 -6.74
CA ASP A 142 31.35 8.96 -8.16
C ASP A 142 30.62 7.69 -8.67
N GLY A 143 30.52 6.63 -7.86
CA GLY A 143 29.79 5.40 -8.18
C GLY A 143 28.30 5.40 -7.82
N ALA A 144 27.86 6.16 -6.79
CA ALA A 144 26.49 6.12 -6.27
C ALA A 144 25.50 6.93 -7.12
N SER A 145 25.98 8.01 -7.76
CA SER A 145 25.17 8.86 -8.63
C SER A 145 24.60 8.10 -9.83
N LYS A 146 25.33 7.11 -10.38
CA LYS A 146 24.87 6.31 -11.52
C LYS A 146 23.81 5.28 -11.15
N SER A 147 23.88 4.67 -9.96
CA SER A 147 22.92 3.65 -9.55
C SER A 147 21.54 4.23 -9.25
N ALA A 148 21.49 5.39 -8.58
CA ALA A 148 20.22 6.07 -8.28
C ALA A 148 19.48 6.52 -9.56
N THR A 149 20.22 7.01 -10.57
CA THR A 149 19.61 7.41 -11.84
C THR A 149 19.07 6.20 -12.63
N THR A 150 19.78 5.07 -12.61
CA THR A 150 19.32 3.87 -13.31
C THR A 150 18.09 3.26 -12.64
N GLU A 151 18.02 3.26 -11.31
CA GLU A 151 16.88 2.73 -10.55
C GLU A 151 15.60 3.55 -10.81
N GLY A 152 15.70 4.88 -10.88
CA GLY A 152 14.57 5.75 -11.22
C GLY A 152 14.06 5.57 -12.65
N GLU A 153 14.96 5.42 -13.62
CA GLU A 153 14.60 5.16 -15.02
C GLU A 153 13.93 3.79 -15.20
N GLU A 154 14.43 2.75 -14.51
CA GLU A 154 13.81 1.42 -14.52
C GLU A 154 12.42 1.42 -13.89
N ALA A 155 12.23 2.10 -12.76
CA ALA A 155 10.94 2.22 -12.10
C ALA A 155 9.90 2.91 -13.00
N LYS A 156 10.31 4.00 -13.67
CA LYS A 156 9.44 4.72 -14.61
C LYS A 156 9.09 3.87 -15.83
N ALA A 157 10.05 3.12 -16.38
CA ALA A 157 9.80 2.21 -17.50
C ALA A 157 8.83 1.09 -17.13
N LYS A 158 8.97 0.50 -15.93
CA LYS A 158 8.03 -0.51 -15.41
C LYS A 158 6.63 0.06 -15.24
N TRP A 159 6.51 1.27 -14.70
CA TRP A 159 5.23 1.95 -14.53
C TRP A 159 4.51 2.20 -15.87
N GLU A 160 5.21 2.74 -16.86
CA GLU A 160 4.64 2.97 -18.20
C GLU A 160 4.22 1.65 -18.87
N ALA A 161 5.02 0.60 -18.72
CA ALA A 161 4.70 -0.73 -19.25
C ALA A 161 3.45 -1.32 -18.57
N ALA A 162 3.35 -1.22 -17.23
CA ALA A 162 2.19 -1.68 -16.48
C ALA A 162 0.92 -0.92 -16.87
N LYS A 163 1.02 0.41 -17.00
CA LYS A 163 -0.08 1.28 -17.44
C LYS A 163 -0.55 0.95 -18.86
N SER A 164 0.39 0.80 -19.80
CA SER A 164 0.07 0.39 -21.17
C SER A 164 -0.57 -1.00 -21.22
N GLY A 165 -0.07 -1.94 -20.40
CA GLY A 165 -0.65 -3.27 -20.26
C GLY A 165 -2.09 -3.24 -19.74
N MET A 166 -2.36 -2.41 -18.74
CA MET A 166 -3.70 -2.20 -18.18
C MET A 166 -4.67 -1.66 -19.23
N GLU A 167 -4.30 -0.60 -19.96
CA GLU A 167 -5.13 -0.01 -21.03
C GLU A 167 -5.38 -0.99 -22.19
N GLY A 168 -4.37 -1.81 -22.53
CA GLY A 168 -4.52 -2.88 -23.52
C GLY A 168 -5.53 -3.95 -23.07
N LEU A 169 -5.47 -4.37 -21.80
CA LEU A 169 -6.42 -5.34 -21.24
C LEU A 169 -7.83 -4.76 -21.11
N LYS A 170 -7.96 -3.49 -20.71
CA LYS A 170 -9.24 -2.76 -20.65
C LYS A 170 -9.89 -2.67 -22.03
N SER A 171 -9.12 -2.31 -23.05
CA SER A 171 -9.61 -2.24 -24.43
C SER A 171 -10.09 -3.60 -24.94
N ARG A 172 -9.34 -4.67 -24.64
CA ARG A 172 -9.72 -6.05 -24.98
C ARG A 172 -10.99 -6.50 -24.26
N LEU A 173 -11.14 -6.14 -22.99
CA LEU A 173 -12.34 -6.43 -22.20
C LEU A 173 -13.57 -5.73 -22.78
N ASN A 174 -13.46 -4.44 -23.09
CA ASN A 174 -14.54 -3.66 -23.69
C ASN A 174 -14.94 -4.18 -25.08
N ALA A 175 -13.97 -4.62 -25.90
CA ALA A 175 -14.26 -5.29 -27.17
C ALA A 175 -15.04 -6.59 -26.97
N LEU A 176 -14.61 -7.44 -26.03
CA LEU A 176 -15.26 -8.72 -25.75
C LEU A 176 -16.67 -8.52 -25.16
N LEU A 177 -16.87 -7.51 -24.31
CA LEU A 177 -18.19 -7.13 -23.81
C LEU A 177 -19.12 -6.69 -24.94
N GLY A 178 -18.61 -5.92 -25.91
CA GLY A 178 -19.35 -5.53 -27.11
C GLY A 178 -19.74 -6.73 -27.99
N GLU A 179 -18.84 -7.69 -28.17
CA GLU A 179 -19.12 -8.93 -28.92
C GLU A 179 -20.19 -9.80 -28.24
N VAL A 180 -20.20 -9.83 -26.91
CA VAL A 180 -21.16 -10.60 -26.11
C VAL A 180 -22.51 -9.85 -25.96
N GLY A 181 -22.57 -8.57 -26.35
CA GLY A 181 -23.77 -7.74 -26.26
C GLY A 181 -24.09 -7.26 -24.83
N LEU A 182 -23.11 -7.29 -23.94
CA LEU A 182 -23.23 -6.78 -22.58
C LEU A 182 -22.68 -5.34 -22.53
N GLU A 183 -23.55 -4.34 -22.53
CA GLU A 183 -23.15 -2.94 -22.35
C GLU A 183 -22.84 -2.64 -20.87
N ILE A 184 -21.75 -3.19 -20.36
CA ILE A 184 -21.15 -2.77 -19.09
C ILE A 184 -20.00 -1.83 -19.44
N ARG A 185 -20.19 -0.53 -19.26
CA ARG A 185 -19.14 0.46 -19.53
C ARG A 185 -18.18 0.52 -18.33
N VAL A 186 -16.93 0.12 -18.56
CA VAL A 186 -15.82 0.09 -17.59
C VAL A 186 -14.66 0.97 -18.05
#